data_AF-A0A938SBR8-F1
#
_entry.id   AF-A0A938SBR8-F1
#
_cell.length_a   1.000
_cell.length_b   1.000
_cell.length_c   1.000
_cell.angle_alpha   90.00
_cell.angle_beta   90.00
_cell.angle_gamma   90.00
#
_symmetry.space_group_name_H-M   'P 1'
#
loop_
_entity.id
_entity.type
_entity.pdbx_description
1 polymer ?
#
loop_
_entity_poly.entity_id
_entity_poly.type
_entity_poly.pdbx_seq_one_letter_code
_entity_poly.pdbx_strand_id
1 'polypeptide(L)'
;MLVGMHFRRLGKLDLAIAQLRKAAYIAPQSCLVQFHLGEACHASGMPAEAARAYRNALAALPAASDRDIRAYAGGFGRPALKTFCEQRLSGQ
;
A
#
# COMPACT_ATOMS: atom_id res chain seq x y z
N MET A 1 -3.47 -13.95 -8.43
CA MET A 1 -4.33 -13.80 -7.24
C MET A 1 -3.54 -13.14 -6.10
N LEU A 2 -3.69 -11.81 -6.00
CA LEU A 2 -3.81 -11.00 -4.77
C LEU A 2 -2.82 -11.26 -3.64
N VAL A 3 -1.61 -10.74 -3.84
CA VAL A 3 -0.56 -10.59 -2.82
C VAL A 3 -1.08 -9.81 -1.59
N GLY A 4 -1.99 -8.85 -1.77
CA GLY A 4 -2.58 -8.05 -0.68
C GLY A 4 -3.54 -8.79 0.26
N MET A 5 -4.24 -9.85 -0.18
CA MET A 5 -5.16 -10.60 0.70
C MET A 5 -4.51 -11.80 1.39
N HIS A 6 -3.35 -12.26 0.91
CA HIS A 6 -2.75 -13.51 1.38
C HIS A 6 -2.00 -13.38 2.71
N PHE A 7 -1.77 -12.16 3.19
CA PHE A 7 -0.89 -11.90 4.33
C PHE A 7 -1.60 -11.79 5.69
N ARG A 8 -2.90 -12.05 5.82
CA ARG A 8 -3.65 -11.96 7.09
C ARG A 8 -3.22 -12.90 8.23
N ARG A 9 -2.21 -13.76 8.05
CA ARG A 9 -1.68 -14.63 9.12
C ARG A 9 -0.47 -13.96 9.74
N LEU A 10 -0.45 -13.79 11.07
CA LEU A 10 0.57 -13.05 11.84
C LEU A 10 2.02 -13.35 11.41
N GLY A 11 2.38 -14.59 11.09
CA GLY A 11 3.74 -14.93 10.63
C GLY A 11 4.09 -14.57 9.17
N LYS A 12 3.12 -14.15 8.36
CA LYS A 12 3.36 -13.74 6.96
C LYS A 12 3.36 -12.22 6.77
N LEU A 13 2.91 -11.44 7.76
CA LEU A 13 2.91 -9.97 7.70
C LEU A 13 4.32 -9.41 7.76
N ASP A 14 5.17 -9.91 8.66
CA ASP A 14 6.57 -9.48 8.76
C ASP A 14 7.34 -9.72 7.45
N LEU A 15 7.12 -10.90 6.84
CA LEU A 15 7.69 -11.22 5.53
C LEU A 15 7.14 -10.31 4.45
N ALA A 16 5.84 -10.00 4.47
CA ALA A 16 5.24 -9.06 3.52
C ALA A 16 5.86 -7.67 3.63
N ILE A 17 5.99 -7.15 4.85
CA ILE A 17 6.61 -5.85 5.12
C ILE A 17 8.06 -5.86 4.63
N ALA A 18 8.83 -6.91 4.90
CA ALA A 18 10.22 -7.01 4.44
C ALA A 18 10.32 -7.01 2.90
N GLN A 19 9.45 -7.75 2.20
CA GLN A 19 9.42 -7.77 0.74
C GLN A 19 8.96 -6.43 0.16
N LEU A 20 7.94 -5.82 0.76
CA LEU A 20 7.42 -4.52 0.34
C LEU A 20 8.41 -3.38 0.59
N ARG A 21 9.21 -3.45 1.66
CA ARG A 21 10.33 -2.51 1.89
C ARG A 21 11.41 -2.65 0.82
N LYS A 22 11.75 -3.87 0.40
CA LYS A 22 12.67 -4.09 -0.73
C LYS A 22 12.08 -3.56 -2.04
N ALA A 23 10.80 -3.81 -2.30
CA ALA A 23 10.11 -3.25 -3.46
C ALA A 23 10.09 -1.71 -3.41
N ALA A 24 9.90 -1.12 -2.23
CA ALA A 24 9.90 0.33 -2.04
C ALA A 24 11.30 0.92 -2.24
N TYR A 25 12.36 0.15 -1.97
CA TYR A 25 13.73 0.57 -2.27
C TYR A 25 14.00 0.61 -3.78
N ILE A 26 13.48 -0.37 -4.53
CA ILE A 26 13.64 -0.45 -5.98
C ILE A 26 12.75 0.57 -6.70
N ALA A 27 11.52 0.74 -6.24
CA ALA A 27 10.52 1.62 -6.86
C ALA A 27 9.87 2.54 -5.80
N PRO A 28 10.61 3.51 -5.25
CA PRO A 28 10.11 4.39 -4.19
C PRO A 28 8.92 5.25 -4.63
N GLN A 29 8.82 5.52 -5.93
CA GLN A 29 7.75 6.32 -6.54
C GLN A 29 6.51 5.49 -6.90
N SER A 30 6.48 4.19 -6.61
CA SER A 30 5.30 3.37 -6.88
C SER A 30 4.25 3.55 -5.78
N CYS A 31 3.13 4.19 -6.10
CA CYS A 31 2.03 4.39 -5.16
C CYS A 31 1.45 3.06 -4.65
N LEU A 32 1.49 2.01 -5.48
CA LEU A 32 0.97 0.68 -5.15
C LEU A 32 1.84 -0.03 -4.12
N VAL A 33 3.16 0.08 -4.25
CA VAL A 33 4.10 -0.51 -3.29
C VAL A 33 3.93 0.16 -1.92
N GLN A 34 3.83 1.49 -1.90
CA GLN A 34 3.56 2.25 -0.67
C GLN A 34 2.18 1.91 -0.08
N PHE A 35 1.17 1.74 -0.92
CA PHE A 35 -0.17 1.33 -0.48
C PHE A 35 -0.17 -0.06 0.18
N HIS A 36 0.44 -1.05 -0.47
CA HIS A 36 0.54 -2.41 0.08
C HIS A 36 1.39 -2.47 1.34
N LEU A 37 2.45 -1.65 1.43
CA LEU A 37 3.24 -1.50 2.66
C LEU A 37 2.36 -0.93 3.79
N GLY A 38 1.52 0.05 3.49
CA GLY A 38 0.54 0.60 4.43
C GLY A 38 -0.43 -0.46 4.95
N GLU A 39 -1.02 -1.26 4.05
CA GLU A 39 -1.91 -2.36 4.41
C GLU A 39 -1.21 -3.40 5.30
N ALA A 40 0.02 -3.78 4.96
CA ALA A 40 0.78 -4.76 5.71
C ALA A 40 1.16 -4.24 7.11
N CYS A 41 1.65 -3.00 7.22
CA CYS A 41 1.93 -2.35 8.49
C CYS A 41 0.66 -2.19 9.35
N HIS A 42 -0.47 -1.81 8.75
CA HIS A 42 -1.75 -1.68 9.45
C HIS A 42 -2.21 -3.02 10.03
N ALA A 43 -2.18 -4.08 9.22
CA ALA A 43 -2.52 -5.42 9.65
C ALA A 43 -1.55 -5.99 10.70
N SER A 44 -0.29 -5.53 10.70
CA SER A 44 0.74 -5.89 11.67
C SER A 44 0.69 -5.09 12.98
N GLY A 45 -0.30 -4.21 13.15
CA GLY A 45 -0.44 -3.39 14.35
C GLY A 45 0.57 -2.22 14.43
N MET A 46 1.08 -1.77 13.29
CA MET A 46 2.05 -0.67 13.18
C MET A 46 1.39 0.58 12.55
N PRO A 47 0.48 1.27 13.26
CA PRO A 47 -0.33 2.35 12.68
C PRO A 47 0.51 3.54 12.19
N ALA A 48 1.57 3.92 12.92
CA ALA A 48 2.43 5.04 12.54
C ALA A 48 3.17 4.79 11.20
N GLU A 49 3.67 3.57 10.98
CA GLU A 49 4.32 3.20 9.73
C GLU A 49 3.30 3.07 8.59
N ALA A 50 2.11 2.54 8.89
CA ALA A 50 1.02 2.47 7.94
C ALA A 50 0.60 3.86 7.45
N ALA A 51 0.43 4.81 8.37
CA ALA A 51 0.11 6.20 8.05
C ALA A 51 1.15 6.83 7.13
N ARG A 52 2.45 6.64 7.43
CA ARG A 52 3.53 7.14 6.58
C ARG A 52 3.48 6.55 5.18
N ALA A 53 3.25 5.25 5.06
CA ALA A 53 3.16 4.55 3.79
C ALA A 53 1.94 5.01 2.96
N TYR A 54 0.78 5.20 3.57
CA TYR A 54 -0.40 5.74 2.87
C TYR A 54 -0.18 7.18 2.38
N ARG A 55 0.47 8.03 3.18
CA ARG A 55 0.84 9.39 2.72
C ARG A 55 1.78 9.36 1.53
N ASN A 56 2.77 8.47 1.53
CA ASN A 56 3.67 8.29 0.39
C ASN A 56 2.93 7.77 -0.85
N ALA A 57 1.96 6.87 -0.67
CA ALA A 57 1.10 6.40 -1.76
C ALA A 57 0.30 7.55 -2.38
N LEU A 58 -0.28 8.43 -1.54
CA LEU A 58 -0.99 9.64 -1.97
C LEU A 58 -0.08 10.63 -2.71
N ALA A 59 1.16 10.79 -2.28
CA ALA A 59 2.13 11.66 -2.95
C ALA A 59 2.58 11.12 -4.31
N ALA A 60 2.65 9.79 -4.47
CA ALA A 60 3.05 9.13 -5.70
C ALA A 60 1.89 8.93 -6.71
N LEU A 61 0.64 8.98 -6.24
CA LEU A 61 -0.57 8.79 -7.04
C LEU A 61 -0.65 9.68 -8.30
N PRO A 62 -0.33 10.99 -8.25
CA PRO A 62 -0.35 11.87 -9.42
C PRO A 62 0.68 11.50 -10.49
N ALA A 63 1.79 10.88 -10.10
CA ALA A 63 2.86 10.45 -11.02
C ALA A 63 2.60 9.06 -11.63
N ALA A 64 1.81 8.20 -10.96
CA ALA A 64 1.59 6.82 -11.39
C ALA A 64 0.52 6.71 -12.49
N SER A 65 0.83 6.13 -13.65
CA SER A 65 -0.13 5.98 -14.75
C SER A 65 -1.40 5.25 -14.32
N ASP A 66 -2.58 5.75 -14.73
CA ASP A 66 -3.87 5.15 -14.36
C ASP A 66 -4.00 3.67 -14.78
N ARG A 67 -3.34 3.31 -15.90
CA ARG A 67 -3.20 1.94 -16.39
C ARG A 67 -2.47 1.03 -15.38
N ASP A 68 -1.41 1.53 -14.77
CA ASP A 68 -0.59 0.75 -13.82
C ASP A 68 -1.35 0.52 -12.51
N ILE A 69 -2.09 1.54 -12.06
CA ILE A 69 -2.93 1.46 -10.87
C ILE A 69 -4.04 0.43 -11.06
N ARG A 70 -4.77 0.51 -12.18
CA ARG A 70 -5.93 -0.35 -12.43
C ARG A 70 -5.55 -1.82 -12.61
N ALA A 71 -4.41 -2.10 -13.23
CA ALA A 71 -3.91 -3.46 -13.43
C ALA A 71 -3.46 -4.14 -12.13
N TYR A 72 -2.78 -3.40 -11.25
CA TYR A 72 -2.17 -3.98 -10.04
C TYR A 72 -3.06 -3.91 -8.80
N ALA A 73 -3.91 -2.89 -8.66
CA ALA A 73 -4.79 -2.76 -7.50
C ALA A 73 -5.98 -3.74 -7.53
N GLY A 74 -6.11 -4.60 -8.55
CA GLY A 74 -7.27 -5.48 -8.68
C GLY A 74 -8.52 -4.76 -9.20
N GLY A 75 -8.33 -3.72 -10.02
CA GLY A 75 -9.41 -2.95 -10.65
C GLY A 75 -9.77 -1.64 -9.97
N PHE A 76 -9.18 -1.32 -8.81
CA PHE A 76 -9.34 0.01 -8.22
C PHE A 76 -8.63 1.07 -9.09
N GLY A 77 -9.35 2.10 -9.48
CA GLY A 77 -8.77 3.27 -10.15
C GLY A 77 -8.05 4.19 -9.16
N ARG A 78 -7.31 5.15 -9.71
CA ARG A 78 -6.66 6.25 -8.97
C ARG A 78 -7.54 6.92 -7.90
N PRO A 79 -8.85 7.19 -8.14
CA PRO A 79 -9.71 7.82 -7.14
C PRO A 79 -10.01 6.89 -5.96
N ALA A 80 -10.22 5.60 -6.22
CA ALA A 80 -10.55 4.62 -5.19
C ALA A 80 -9.37 4.40 -4.24
N LEU A 81 -8.14 4.34 -4.77
CA LEU A 81 -6.93 4.21 -3.96
C LEU A 81 -6.72 5.45 -3.08
N LYS A 82 -6.99 6.64 -3.62
CA LYS A 82 -6.95 7.90 -2.87
C LYS A 82 -7.93 7.87 -1.70
N THR A 83 -9.21 7.60 -1.96
CA THR A 83 -10.25 7.57 -0.92
C THR A 83 -9.92 6.55 0.17
N PHE A 84 -9.40 5.38 -0.20
CA PHE A 84 -9.01 4.37 0.77
C PHE A 84 -7.87 4.83 1.68
N CYS A 85 -6.81 5.43 1.11
CA CYS A 85 -5.70 5.96 1.90
C CYS A 85 -6.19 7.05 2.86
N GLU A 86 -7.04 7.95 2.40
CA GLU A 86 -7.64 9.01 3.23
C GLU A 86 -8.48 8.43 4.37
N GLN A 87 -9.33 7.43 4.11
CA GLN A 87 -10.11 6.76 5.15
C GLN A 87 -9.22 6.10 6.22
N ARG A 88 -8.14 5.41 5.81
CA ARG A 88 -7.20 4.77 6.73
C ARG A 88 -6.31 5.75 7.50
N LEU A 89 -6.17 6.98 7.00
CA LEU A 89 -5.50 8.06 7.71
C LEU A 89 -6.42 8.77 8.71
N SER A 90 -7.72 8.89 8.38
CA SER A 90 -8.72 9.53 9.25
C SER A 90 -9.27 8.61 10.35
N GLY A 91 -9.12 7.30 10.22
CA GLY A 91 -9.60 6.30 11.18
C GLY A 91 -8.56 5.79 12.19
N GLN A 92 -7.45 6.52 12.40
CA GLN A 92 -6.42 6.23 13.40
C GLN A 92 -6.61 7.07 14.66
#